data_AF-A0AAN9AXZ5-F1
#
_entry.id   AF-A0AAN9AXZ5-F1
#
_cell.length_a   1.000
_cell.length_b   1.000
_cell.length_c   1.000
_cell.angle_alpha   90.00
_cell.angle_beta   90.00
_cell.angle_gamma   90.00
#
_symmetry.space_group_name_H-M   'P 1'
#
loop_
_entity.id
_entity.type
_entity.pdbx_description
1 polymer ?
#
loop_
_entity_poly.entity_id
_entity_poly.type
_entity_poly.pdbx_seq_one_letter_code
_entity_poly.pdbx_strand_id
1 'polypeptide(L)'
;MARKTEEKYGAENGSTDDVTGKPLKEYDPSRKGPIRNRSCTDILCCIIFLVFIVALGALGVFAYVWGDPKLLLYPTDSDGNLCGFGDFKSKPKLLFFDLIQCGKVGPGVFVQGCPTPQVCVAECPSKNYVWLEDYNPAGSSNKANVICKDGVDKVSKNLDDLVKDYDCTAYYLNSTAILDRCVPVNDLLRLFQGAVMANGEVIVDNSNNTVTTDGIGVAQKAFKTFLQAKEYAEKIIADIIATWYLIVGALVITMFVSLVWIGLMRWVAGFMVWLAVLLFVGIFAALTAVCLWQYFATSAYMLLSDVK
;
A
#
# COMPACT_ATOMS: atom_id res chain seq x y z
N MET A 1 1.61 71.76 6.44
CA MET A 1 1.63 70.28 6.52
C MET A 1 0.79 69.73 5.37
N ALA A 2 1.31 68.75 4.61
CA ALA A 2 0.66 68.13 3.43
C ALA A 2 0.36 69.13 2.26
N ARG A 3 0.11 68.75 1.00
CA ARG A 3 0.02 67.44 0.30
C ARG A 3 0.10 67.68 -1.24
N LYS A 4 0.46 66.65 -2.04
CA LYS A 4 0.22 66.53 -3.52
C LYS A 4 0.95 67.55 -4.43
N THR A 5 1.23 67.33 -5.74
CA THR A 5 1.00 66.19 -6.68
C THR A 5 1.99 66.27 -7.87
N GLU A 6 2.16 65.14 -8.61
CA GLU A 6 2.49 65.06 -10.06
C GLU A 6 3.82 65.70 -10.54
N GLU A 7 4.40 65.47 -11.73
CA GLU A 7 4.15 64.55 -12.87
C GLU A 7 5.38 63.59 -13.03
N LYS A 8 5.58 62.69 -14.01
CA LYS A 8 4.84 62.19 -15.20
C LYS A 8 5.32 60.74 -15.53
N TYR A 9 4.84 60.16 -16.62
CA TYR A 9 5.42 58.96 -17.29
C TYR A 9 5.56 59.29 -18.78
N GLY A 10 6.71 58.97 -19.40
CA GLY A 10 6.98 59.25 -20.82
C GLY A 10 7.08 57.95 -21.62
N ALA A 11 6.34 57.85 -22.72
CA ALA A 11 6.36 56.68 -23.61
C ALA A 11 7.33 56.89 -24.78
N GLU A 12 8.01 55.83 -25.20
CA GLU A 12 8.68 55.75 -26.51
C GLU A 12 8.07 54.63 -27.35
N ASN A 13 7.45 55.02 -28.46
CA ASN A 13 7.12 54.12 -29.56
C ASN A 13 8.38 53.89 -30.41
N GLY A 14 8.60 52.66 -30.87
CA GLY A 14 9.75 52.35 -31.72
C GLY A 14 9.63 52.87 -33.15
N SER A 15 10.76 53.22 -33.77
CA SER A 15 10.96 53.15 -35.21
C SER A 15 12.44 53.20 -35.61
N THR A 16 12.75 52.52 -36.72
CA THR A 16 13.94 52.62 -37.59
C THR A 16 15.34 52.35 -37.04
N ASP A 17 15.96 51.35 -37.67
CA ASP A 17 17.39 51.05 -37.64
C ASP A 17 18.24 52.15 -38.30
N ASP A 18 19.41 52.45 -37.72
CA ASP A 18 20.58 52.93 -38.48
C ASP A 18 21.89 52.44 -37.84
N VAL A 19 22.92 52.32 -38.68
CA VAL A 19 24.12 51.53 -38.45
C VAL A 19 25.25 52.38 -37.89
N THR A 20 25.63 52.16 -36.62
CA THR A 20 27.06 52.27 -36.24
C THR A 20 27.39 51.40 -35.03
N GLY A 21 28.22 50.39 -35.26
CA GLY A 21 28.77 49.57 -34.18
C GLY A 21 29.71 50.39 -33.30
N LYS A 22 29.35 50.57 -32.02
CA LYS A 22 30.27 51.11 -31.01
C LYS A 22 31.45 50.13 -30.87
N PRO A 23 32.72 50.58 -30.91
CA PRO A 23 33.85 49.66 -30.86
C PRO A 23 33.80 48.82 -29.58
N LEU A 24 34.11 47.53 -29.72
CA LEU A 24 34.13 46.59 -28.60
C LEU A 24 35.07 47.13 -27.51
N LYS A 25 34.53 47.28 -26.30
CA LYS A 25 35.24 47.87 -25.16
C LYS A 25 36.57 47.14 -24.97
N GLU A 26 37.65 47.89 -25.11
CA GLU A 26 39.02 47.37 -25.19
C GLU A 26 39.36 46.48 -23.99
N TYR A 27 40.09 45.39 -24.26
CA TYR A 27 40.39 44.37 -23.25
C TYR A 27 41.30 44.95 -22.18
N ASP A 28 40.72 45.33 -21.04
CA ASP A 28 41.45 45.83 -19.89
C ASP A 28 42.25 44.69 -19.22
N PRO A 29 43.60 44.66 -19.33
CA PRO A 29 44.42 43.62 -18.71
C PRO A 29 44.41 43.70 -17.17
N SER A 30 43.84 44.78 -16.60
CA SER A 30 43.62 44.95 -15.16
C SER A 30 42.41 44.17 -14.64
N ARG A 31 41.56 43.61 -15.52
CA ARG A 31 40.48 42.69 -15.14
C ARG A 31 41.04 41.38 -14.58
N LYS A 32 41.33 41.38 -13.28
CA LYS A 32 41.46 40.16 -12.48
C LYS A 32 40.17 39.35 -12.67
N GLY A 33 40.31 38.14 -13.22
CA GLY A 33 39.20 37.23 -13.48
C GLY A 33 38.41 36.85 -12.20
N PRO A 34 37.25 36.18 -12.34
CA PRO A 34 36.26 36.05 -11.27
C PRO A 34 36.84 35.53 -9.93
N ILE A 35 36.98 36.46 -8.98
CA ILE A 35 37.25 36.30 -7.54
C ILE A 35 37.83 34.94 -7.11
N ARG A 36 39.14 34.94 -6.86
CA ARG A 36 39.94 33.78 -6.41
C ARG A 36 39.54 33.25 -5.02
N ASN A 37 38.87 34.07 -4.20
CA ASN A 37 38.38 33.69 -2.87
C ASN A 37 36.91 33.28 -2.95
N ARG A 38 36.64 32.02 -3.27
CA ARG A 38 35.28 31.47 -3.16
C ARG A 38 35.05 30.98 -1.73
N SER A 39 34.22 31.71 -0.99
CA SER A 39 33.66 31.21 0.27
C SER A 39 32.82 29.94 0.00
N CYS A 40 32.59 29.12 1.01
CA CYS A 40 31.87 27.86 0.87
C CYS A 40 30.36 28.12 0.68
N THR A 41 29.93 28.25 -0.58
CA THR A 41 28.53 28.44 -0.97
C THR A 41 27.73 27.13 -0.81
N ASP A 42 27.58 26.65 0.43
CA ASP A 42 26.55 25.67 0.79
C ASP A 42 26.22 25.57 2.29
N ILE A 43 26.77 26.45 3.15
CA ILE A 43 26.65 26.34 4.61
C ILE A 43 25.18 26.32 5.08
N LEU A 44 24.33 27.17 4.52
CA LEU A 44 22.90 27.23 4.87
C LEU A 44 22.16 25.94 4.47
N CYS A 45 22.43 25.41 3.28
CA CYS A 45 21.82 24.17 2.79
C CYS A 45 22.29 22.97 3.62
N CYS A 46 23.57 22.89 3.96
CA CYS A 46 24.11 21.88 4.87
C CYS A 46 23.42 21.89 6.23
N ILE A 47 23.17 23.08 6.81
CA ILE A 47 22.43 23.20 8.08
C ILE A 47 20.99 22.67 7.92
N ILE A 48 20.29 23.05 6.86
CA ILE A 48 18.92 22.59 6.58
C ILE A 48 18.89 21.06 6.38
N PHE A 49 19.85 20.50 5.64
CA PHE A 49 19.98 19.06 5.42
C PHE A 49 20.23 18.30 6.73
N LEU A 50 21.13 18.79 7.58
CA LEU A 50 21.39 18.19 8.90
C LEU A 50 20.14 18.23 9.80
N VAL A 51 19.38 19.32 9.79
CA VAL A 51 18.09 19.41 10.49
C VAL A 51 17.09 18.36 9.97
N PHE A 52 17.02 18.15 8.66
CA PHE A 52 16.18 17.10 8.06
C PHE A 52 16.62 15.69 8.48
N ILE A 53 17.92 15.39 8.49
CA ILE A 53 18.45 14.09 8.96
C ILE A 53 18.12 13.85 10.43
N VAL A 54 18.27 14.87 11.29
CA VAL A 54 17.92 14.78 12.72
C VAL A 54 16.41 14.59 12.91
N ALA A 55 15.57 15.30 12.15
CA ALA A 55 14.12 15.15 12.20
C ALA A 55 13.66 13.75 11.75
N LEU A 56 14.24 13.21 10.66
CA LEU A 56 13.97 11.85 10.20
C LEU A 56 14.41 10.80 11.22
N GLY A 57 15.59 10.98 11.84
CA GLY A 57 16.06 10.13 12.93
C GLY A 57 15.11 10.17 14.14
N ALA A 58 14.66 11.35 14.54
CA ALA A 58 13.70 11.52 15.65
C ALA A 58 12.35 10.85 15.35
N LEU A 59 11.83 10.97 14.12
CA LEU A 59 10.62 10.27 13.68
C LEU A 59 10.80 8.75 13.69
N GLY A 60 11.95 8.24 13.26
CA GLY A 60 12.28 6.82 13.32
C GLY A 60 12.34 6.27 14.75
N VAL A 61 12.99 7.00 15.67
CA VAL A 61 13.01 6.66 17.10
C VAL A 61 11.61 6.73 17.71
N PHE A 62 10.82 7.75 17.39
CA PHE A 62 9.44 7.86 17.85
C PHE A 62 8.58 6.68 17.38
N ALA A 63 8.65 6.33 16.09
CA ALA A 63 7.94 5.18 15.54
C ALA A 63 8.40 3.84 16.16
N TYR A 64 9.68 3.70 16.51
CA TYR A 64 10.21 2.50 17.17
C TYR A 64 9.80 2.38 18.65
N VAL A 65 9.75 3.49 19.39
CA VAL A 65 9.41 3.49 20.82
C VAL A 65 7.90 3.36 21.05
N TRP A 66 7.08 3.99 20.20
CA TRP A 66 5.63 4.04 20.36
C TRP A 66 4.86 3.08 19.44
N GLY A 67 5.51 2.51 18.43
CA GLY A 67 4.90 1.53 17.53
C GLY A 67 4.90 0.13 18.16
N ASP A 68 3.73 -0.53 18.20
CA ASP A 68 3.66 -1.95 18.53
C ASP A 68 3.59 -2.81 17.25
N PRO A 69 4.70 -3.46 16.82
CA PRO A 69 4.70 -4.31 15.64
C PRO A 69 3.83 -5.56 15.79
N LYS A 70 3.42 -5.93 17.02
CA LYS A 70 2.56 -7.10 17.27
C LYS A 70 1.20 -6.97 16.58
N LEU A 71 0.67 -5.76 16.43
CA LEU A 71 -0.61 -5.49 15.79
C LEU A 71 -0.59 -5.75 14.26
N LEU A 72 0.60 -5.83 13.65
CA LEU A 72 0.78 -6.20 12.24
C LEU A 72 0.99 -7.71 12.04
N LEU A 73 1.40 -8.42 13.10
CA LEU A 73 1.69 -9.85 13.08
C LEU A 73 0.48 -10.69 13.50
N TYR A 74 -0.16 -10.32 14.61
CA TYR A 74 -1.27 -11.08 15.20
C TYR A 74 -2.63 -10.51 14.78
N PRO A 75 -3.61 -11.35 14.43
CA PRO A 75 -4.97 -10.89 14.23
C PRO A 75 -5.61 -10.44 15.56
N THR A 76 -6.42 -9.39 15.47
CA THR A 76 -7.16 -8.84 16.61
C THR A 76 -8.61 -9.33 16.57
N ASP A 77 -9.17 -9.59 17.74
CA ASP A 77 -10.58 -9.92 17.97
C ASP A 77 -11.50 -8.66 17.88
N SER A 78 -12.82 -8.84 17.89
CA SER A 78 -13.81 -7.74 18.00
C SER A 78 -13.62 -6.94 19.29
N ASP A 79 -13.24 -7.63 20.37
CA ASP A 79 -13.07 -7.07 21.70
C ASP A 79 -11.64 -6.52 21.94
N GLY A 80 -10.82 -6.41 20.88
CA GLY A 80 -9.46 -5.84 20.92
C GLY A 80 -8.36 -6.82 21.36
N ASN A 81 -8.69 -8.09 21.62
CA ASN A 81 -7.73 -9.11 22.06
C ASN A 81 -6.84 -9.58 20.89
N LEU A 82 -5.56 -9.85 21.15
CA LEU A 82 -4.63 -10.37 20.13
C LEU A 82 -4.61 -11.91 20.14
N CYS A 83 -5.14 -12.55 19.11
CA CYS A 83 -5.15 -14.00 19.01
C CYS A 83 -3.71 -14.54 18.99
N GLY A 84 -3.42 -15.58 19.77
CA GLY A 84 -2.08 -16.20 19.85
C GLY A 84 -1.08 -15.45 20.74
N PHE A 85 -1.49 -14.34 21.36
CA PHE A 85 -0.66 -13.55 22.27
C PHE A 85 -1.34 -13.35 23.64
N GLY A 86 -0.55 -13.06 24.68
CA GLY A 86 -1.07 -12.88 26.05
C GLY A 86 -1.89 -14.07 26.54
N ASP A 87 -3.08 -13.80 27.05
CA ASP A 87 -4.05 -14.78 27.56
C ASP A 87 -4.65 -15.65 26.43
N PHE A 88 -4.61 -15.18 25.19
CA PHE A 88 -5.16 -15.84 23.99
C PHE A 88 -4.13 -16.72 23.27
N LYS A 89 -2.99 -17.05 23.90
CA LYS A 89 -1.97 -17.98 23.36
C LYS A 89 -2.50 -19.34 22.96
N SER A 90 -3.53 -19.85 23.65
CA SER A 90 -4.20 -21.12 23.31
C SER A 90 -5.11 -21.01 22.08
N LYS A 91 -5.42 -19.79 21.64
CA LYS A 91 -6.32 -19.47 20.53
C LYS A 91 -5.61 -18.59 19.49
N PRO A 92 -4.67 -19.13 18.69
CA PRO A 92 -3.93 -18.33 17.71
C PRO A 92 -4.78 -17.82 16.54
N LYS A 93 -5.80 -18.56 16.11
CA LYS A 93 -6.53 -18.30 14.87
C LYS A 93 -7.74 -17.38 15.12
N LEU A 94 -8.14 -16.62 14.13
CA LEU A 94 -9.30 -15.72 14.14
C LEU A 94 -10.39 -16.27 13.20
N LEU A 95 -11.60 -16.44 13.72
CA LEU A 95 -12.79 -16.83 12.97
C LEU A 95 -13.70 -15.62 12.75
N PHE A 96 -14.30 -15.49 11.57
CA PHE A 96 -15.34 -14.49 11.28
C PHE A 96 -16.71 -15.13 11.44
N PHE A 97 -17.67 -14.44 12.09
CA PHE A 97 -19.03 -14.94 12.27
C PHE A 97 -19.80 -15.01 10.96
N ASP A 98 -19.65 -13.98 10.11
CA ASP A 98 -20.09 -14.02 8.72
C ASP A 98 -18.99 -13.43 7.83
N LEU A 99 -18.36 -14.31 7.05
CA LEU A 99 -17.30 -13.97 6.10
C LEU A 99 -17.87 -13.38 4.80
N ILE A 100 -19.11 -13.73 4.45
CA ILE A 100 -19.75 -13.29 3.20
C ILE A 100 -20.21 -11.83 3.35
N GLN A 101 -20.80 -11.47 4.48
CA GLN A 101 -21.19 -10.12 4.87
C GLN A 101 -19.97 -9.19 4.99
N CYS A 102 -18.81 -9.69 5.48
CA CYS A 102 -17.55 -8.95 5.33
C CYS A 102 -17.07 -8.87 3.86
N GLY A 103 -17.28 -9.91 3.06
CA GLY A 103 -16.98 -9.87 1.63
C GLY A 103 -17.81 -8.86 0.82
N LYS A 104 -19.07 -8.61 1.22
CA LYS A 104 -19.99 -7.67 0.52
C LYS A 104 -19.52 -6.21 0.55
N VAL A 105 -18.81 -5.77 1.59
CA VAL A 105 -18.19 -4.42 1.63
C VAL A 105 -16.94 -4.29 0.75
N GLY A 106 -16.48 -5.40 0.14
CA GLY A 106 -15.47 -5.40 -0.93
C GLY A 106 -14.15 -4.75 -0.52
N PRO A 107 -13.54 -3.86 -1.33
CA PRO A 107 -12.31 -3.18 -0.94
C PRO A 107 -12.49 -2.19 0.22
N GLY A 108 -13.72 -1.89 0.67
CA GLY A 108 -14.00 -1.05 1.82
C GLY A 108 -13.51 -1.63 3.16
N VAL A 109 -13.31 -2.96 3.24
CA VAL A 109 -12.81 -3.66 4.45
C VAL A 109 -11.51 -3.07 4.98
N PHE A 110 -10.62 -2.57 4.10
CA PHE A 110 -9.34 -1.98 4.51
C PHE A 110 -9.48 -0.61 5.19
N VAL A 111 -10.63 0.06 5.07
CA VAL A 111 -10.88 1.41 5.60
C VAL A 111 -11.88 1.39 6.75
N GLN A 112 -12.93 0.58 6.64
CA GLN A 112 -14.04 0.53 7.61
C GLN A 112 -14.08 -0.78 8.43
N GLY A 113 -13.24 -1.76 8.13
CA GLY A 113 -13.27 -3.08 8.76
C GLY A 113 -14.39 -3.98 8.25
N CYS A 114 -14.52 -5.17 8.85
CA CYS A 114 -15.69 -6.02 8.68
C CYS A 114 -16.84 -5.51 9.58
N PRO A 115 -18.08 -5.39 9.11
CA PRO A 115 -19.25 -5.08 9.95
C PRO A 115 -19.76 -6.31 10.73
N THR A 116 -18.92 -7.34 10.91
CA THR A 116 -19.27 -8.62 11.52
C THR A 116 -18.34 -8.94 12.68
N PRO A 117 -18.83 -9.64 13.72
CA PRO A 117 -17.97 -10.10 14.78
C PRO A 117 -16.93 -11.09 14.24
N GLN A 118 -15.74 -10.98 14.80
CA GLN A 118 -14.68 -11.97 14.76
C GLN A 118 -14.47 -12.55 16.17
N VAL A 119 -13.77 -13.68 16.29
CA VAL A 119 -13.43 -14.35 17.58
C VAL A 119 -12.14 -15.17 17.46
N CYS A 120 -11.29 -15.17 18.49
CA CYS A 120 -10.14 -16.06 18.56
C CYS A 120 -10.53 -17.53 18.84
N VAL A 121 -9.93 -18.48 18.12
CA VAL A 121 -10.14 -19.94 18.22
C VAL A 121 -8.82 -20.72 18.20
N ALA A 122 -8.79 -21.89 18.85
CA ALA A 122 -7.61 -22.78 18.88
C ALA A 122 -7.37 -23.47 17.52
N GLU A 123 -8.46 -23.89 16.87
CA GLU A 123 -8.44 -24.58 15.58
C GLU A 123 -9.60 -24.11 14.72
N CYS A 124 -9.37 -24.04 13.39
CA CYS A 124 -10.44 -23.72 12.46
C CYS A 124 -11.37 -24.92 12.33
N PRO A 125 -12.69 -24.70 12.21
CA PRO A 125 -13.64 -25.79 12.11
C PRO A 125 -13.41 -26.63 10.86
N SER A 126 -13.34 -27.96 11.03
CA SER A 126 -13.13 -28.95 9.97
C SER A 126 -14.43 -29.53 9.39
N LYS A 127 -15.58 -29.01 9.84
CA LYS A 127 -16.94 -29.41 9.44
C LYS A 127 -17.79 -28.17 9.20
N ASN A 128 -18.78 -28.31 8.33
CA ASN A 128 -19.82 -27.30 8.16
C ASN A 128 -20.87 -27.45 9.27
N TYR A 129 -21.33 -26.32 9.80
CA TYR A 129 -22.35 -26.24 10.84
C TYR A 129 -23.31 -25.09 10.57
N VAL A 130 -24.61 -25.33 10.78
CA VAL A 130 -25.67 -24.33 10.67
C VAL A 130 -26.57 -24.47 11.89
N TRP A 131 -26.74 -23.39 12.66
CA TRP A 131 -27.48 -23.42 13.92
C TRP A 131 -28.96 -23.84 13.77
N LEU A 132 -29.55 -23.65 12.59
CA LEU A 132 -30.92 -24.08 12.29
C LEU A 132 -31.09 -25.61 12.37
N GLU A 133 -30.04 -26.41 12.07
CA GLU A 133 -30.07 -27.88 12.19
C GLU A 133 -30.28 -28.32 13.66
N ASP A 134 -29.73 -27.56 14.62
CA ASP A 134 -29.81 -27.81 16.08
C ASP A 134 -30.95 -27.04 16.77
N TYR A 135 -31.71 -26.21 16.04
CA TYR A 135 -32.79 -25.40 16.61
C TYR A 135 -34.06 -26.23 16.87
N ASN A 136 -34.19 -26.74 18.10
CA ASN A 136 -35.39 -27.41 18.57
C ASN A 136 -36.13 -26.55 19.62
N PRO A 137 -37.35 -26.04 19.34
CA PRO A 137 -38.13 -25.23 20.27
C PRO A 137 -38.73 -26.03 21.46
N ALA A 138 -38.60 -27.36 21.47
CA ALA A 138 -39.17 -28.25 22.48
C ALA A 138 -38.13 -29.18 23.15
N GLY A 139 -36.83 -28.93 22.97
CA GLY A 139 -35.77 -29.80 23.48
C GLY A 139 -34.46 -29.07 23.80
N SER A 140 -33.51 -29.78 24.41
CA SER A 140 -32.18 -29.24 24.72
C SER A 140 -31.35 -29.07 23.43
N SER A 141 -31.27 -27.84 22.91
CA SER A 141 -30.43 -27.51 21.75
C SER A 141 -28.95 -27.80 22.04
N ASN A 142 -28.18 -28.29 21.07
CA ASN A 142 -26.75 -28.61 21.25
C ASN A 142 -25.86 -27.36 21.28
N LYS A 143 -25.98 -26.55 22.34
CA LYS A 143 -25.17 -25.33 22.56
C LYS A 143 -23.65 -25.55 22.64
N ALA A 144 -23.20 -26.81 22.63
CA ALA A 144 -21.78 -27.18 22.58
C ALA A 144 -21.13 -26.88 21.22
N ASN A 145 -21.88 -26.98 20.12
CA ASN A 145 -21.35 -26.86 18.76
C ASN A 145 -21.14 -25.41 18.31
N VAL A 146 -21.94 -24.45 18.82
CA VAL A 146 -21.77 -23.02 18.48
C VAL A 146 -20.47 -22.42 19.02
N ILE A 147 -19.80 -21.66 18.18
CA ILE A 147 -18.65 -20.83 18.56
C ILE A 147 -19.20 -19.46 18.98
N CYS A 148 -18.73 -18.94 20.10
CA CYS A 148 -19.20 -17.69 20.72
C CYS A 148 -18.02 -16.87 21.19
N LYS A 149 -18.24 -15.56 21.39
CA LYS A 149 -17.26 -14.67 22.02
C LYS A 149 -16.88 -15.14 23.42
N ASP A 150 -15.69 -14.78 23.86
CA ASP A 150 -15.23 -15.07 25.22
C ASP A 150 -15.99 -14.21 26.24
N GLY A 151 -16.43 -14.85 27.33
CA GLY A 151 -17.28 -14.23 28.35
C GLY A 151 -18.80 -14.41 28.17
N VAL A 152 -19.26 -15.09 27.10
CA VAL A 152 -20.69 -15.37 26.89
C VAL A 152 -21.14 -16.64 27.64
N ASP A 153 -22.10 -16.49 28.55
CA ASP A 153 -22.73 -17.60 29.27
C ASP A 153 -23.65 -18.45 28.37
N LYS A 154 -23.08 -19.50 27.77
CA LYS A 154 -23.84 -20.47 26.94
C LYS A 154 -25.00 -21.15 27.69
N VAL A 155 -24.99 -21.16 29.03
CA VAL A 155 -25.98 -21.90 29.83
C VAL A 155 -27.30 -21.12 29.98
N SER A 156 -27.25 -19.81 30.22
CA SER A 156 -28.39 -19.02 30.74
C SER A 156 -29.37 -18.50 29.67
N LYS A 157 -28.88 -18.02 28.52
CA LYS A 157 -29.69 -17.50 27.39
C LYS A 157 -30.13 -18.63 26.42
N ASN A 158 -31.15 -18.39 25.60
CA ASN A 158 -31.52 -19.34 24.52
C ASN A 158 -30.56 -19.27 23.34
N LEU A 159 -30.55 -20.32 22.50
CA LEU A 159 -29.68 -20.39 21.32
C LEU A 159 -30.02 -19.32 20.27
N ASP A 160 -31.31 -19.05 20.06
CA ASP A 160 -31.83 -18.05 19.12
C ASP A 160 -31.41 -16.62 19.53
N ASP A 161 -31.54 -16.27 20.81
CA ASP A 161 -31.09 -14.99 21.36
C ASP A 161 -29.58 -14.80 21.18
N LEU A 162 -28.77 -15.85 21.43
CA LEU A 162 -27.31 -15.85 21.24
C LEU A 162 -26.85 -15.56 19.80
N VAL A 163 -27.58 -16.07 18.81
CA VAL A 163 -27.25 -15.84 17.39
C VAL A 163 -27.73 -14.46 16.94
N LYS A 164 -28.91 -14.02 17.40
CA LYS A 164 -29.47 -12.69 17.09
C LYS A 164 -28.69 -11.53 17.72
N ASP A 165 -28.19 -11.71 18.95
CA ASP A 165 -27.37 -10.72 19.66
C ASP A 165 -25.95 -10.57 19.08
N TYR A 166 -25.56 -11.38 18.08
CA TYR A 166 -24.19 -11.48 17.58
C TYR A 166 -23.16 -11.90 18.65
N ASP A 167 -23.63 -12.64 19.67
CA ASP A 167 -22.80 -13.28 20.72
C ASP A 167 -22.17 -14.60 20.21
N CYS A 168 -22.88 -15.33 19.32
CA CYS A 168 -22.45 -16.59 18.71
C CYS A 168 -22.61 -16.62 17.18
N THR A 169 -21.87 -17.53 16.53
CA THR A 169 -21.94 -17.80 15.08
C THR A 169 -23.25 -18.48 14.68
N ALA A 170 -24.00 -17.95 13.71
CA ALA A 170 -25.09 -18.70 13.07
C ALA A 170 -24.57 -19.94 12.33
N TYR A 171 -23.52 -19.77 11.54
CA TYR A 171 -22.94 -20.86 10.76
C TYR A 171 -21.42 -20.73 10.74
N TYR A 172 -20.75 -21.86 10.49
CA TYR A 172 -19.34 -21.86 10.14
C TYR A 172 -19.07 -22.95 9.09
N LEU A 173 -18.09 -22.68 8.24
CA LEU A 173 -17.71 -23.55 7.13
C LEU A 173 -16.36 -24.22 7.40
N ASN A 174 -16.16 -25.39 6.79
CA ASN A 174 -14.90 -26.11 6.82
C ASN A 174 -13.77 -25.20 6.31
N SER A 175 -12.86 -24.83 7.19
CA SER A 175 -11.89 -23.77 6.95
C SER A 175 -10.49 -24.14 7.39
N THR A 176 -9.53 -23.66 6.61
CA THR A 176 -8.10 -23.81 6.90
C THR A 176 -7.56 -22.49 7.46
N ALA A 177 -6.52 -22.59 8.28
CA ALA A 177 -5.85 -21.42 8.82
C ALA A 177 -4.91 -20.81 7.76
N ILE A 178 -5.13 -19.53 7.43
CA ILE A 178 -4.27 -18.73 6.57
C ILE A 178 -4.00 -17.42 7.33
N LEU A 179 -2.74 -17.15 7.68
CA LEU A 179 -2.34 -16.00 8.51
C LEU A 179 -3.11 -15.91 9.83
N ASP A 180 -3.24 -17.04 10.50
CA ASP A 180 -4.04 -17.16 11.71
C ASP A 180 -5.47 -16.64 11.53
N ARG A 181 -6.05 -16.77 10.33
CA ARG A 181 -7.46 -16.52 10.04
C ARG A 181 -8.09 -17.75 9.40
N CYS A 182 -9.29 -18.11 9.83
CA CYS A 182 -10.02 -19.25 9.30
C CYS A 182 -10.76 -18.85 8.01
N VAL A 183 -10.33 -19.42 6.87
CA VAL A 183 -10.91 -19.13 5.55
C VAL A 183 -11.34 -20.46 4.89
N PRO A 184 -12.59 -20.59 4.40
CA PRO A 184 -13.11 -21.84 3.86
C PRO A 184 -12.70 -22.07 2.40
N VAL A 185 -11.40 -22.07 2.09
CA VAL A 185 -10.88 -22.07 0.69
C VAL A 185 -11.42 -23.20 -0.20
N ASN A 186 -11.73 -24.37 0.37
CA ASN A 186 -12.27 -25.50 -0.38
C ASN A 186 -13.76 -25.29 -0.73
N ASP A 187 -14.57 -24.82 0.21
CA ASP A 187 -15.99 -24.52 -0.02
C ASP A 187 -16.19 -23.17 -0.72
N LEU A 188 -15.23 -22.24 -0.64
CA LEU A 188 -15.17 -21.06 -1.51
C LEU A 188 -15.22 -21.49 -2.98
N LEU A 189 -14.51 -22.55 -3.39
CA LEU A 189 -14.56 -23.07 -4.77
C LEU A 189 -15.97 -23.52 -5.21
N ARG A 190 -16.78 -24.02 -4.28
CA ARG A 190 -18.18 -24.43 -4.52
C ARG A 190 -19.11 -23.21 -4.56
N LEU A 191 -18.87 -22.25 -3.68
CA LEU A 191 -19.50 -20.92 -3.73
C LEU A 191 -19.16 -20.22 -5.07
N PHE A 192 -17.93 -20.36 -5.61
CA PHE A 192 -17.50 -19.78 -6.91
C PHE A 192 -18.29 -20.36 -8.11
N GLN A 193 -19.01 -21.47 -7.91
CA GLN A 193 -19.92 -22.08 -8.88
C GLN A 193 -21.41 -21.72 -8.62
N GLY A 194 -21.68 -20.77 -7.72
CA GLY A 194 -23.04 -20.30 -7.41
C GLY A 194 -23.83 -21.17 -6.43
N ALA A 195 -23.23 -22.20 -5.85
CA ALA A 195 -23.89 -23.07 -4.88
C ALA A 195 -23.86 -22.45 -3.47
N VAL A 196 -24.95 -21.79 -3.06
CA VAL A 196 -25.14 -21.27 -1.68
C VAL A 196 -25.61 -22.37 -0.73
N MET A 197 -24.90 -23.50 -0.71
CA MET A 197 -25.35 -24.73 -0.07
C MET A 197 -24.26 -25.30 0.86
N ALA A 198 -24.53 -25.34 2.16
CA ALA A 198 -23.75 -26.09 3.13
C ALA A 198 -24.56 -27.34 3.51
N ASN A 199 -23.94 -28.53 3.49
CA ASN A 199 -24.57 -29.84 3.77
C ASN A 199 -25.81 -30.22 2.91
N GLY A 200 -26.25 -29.36 1.98
CA GLY A 200 -27.49 -29.54 1.21
C GLY A 200 -28.57 -28.50 1.53
N GLU A 201 -28.33 -27.63 2.51
CA GLU A 201 -29.24 -26.56 2.95
C GLU A 201 -28.72 -25.17 2.58
N VAL A 202 -29.64 -24.21 2.46
CA VAL A 202 -29.34 -22.83 2.07
C VAL A 202 -28.70 -22.08 3.24
N ILE A 203 -27.58 -21.38 3.00
CA ILE A 203 -26.91 -20.58 4.03
C ILE A 203 -27.73 -19.31 4.33
N VAL A 204 -27.93 -19.03 5.62
CA VAL A 204 -28.74 -17.92 6.14
C VAL A 204 -27.92 -17.09 7.14
N ASP A 205 -27.98 -15.76 7.01
CA ASP A 205 -27.33 -14.77 7.91
C ASP A 205 -27.99 -14.76 9.30
N ASN A 206 -27.34 -14.18 10.32
CA ASN A 206 -27.87 -13.98 11.70
C ASN A 206 -29.26 -13.30 11.71
N SER A 207 -29.58 -12.51 10.67
CA SER A 207 -30.88 -11.85 10.48
C SER A 207 -31.95 -12.71 9.77
N ASN A 208 -31.75 -14.03 9.66
CA ASN A 208 -32.62 -14.97 8.95
C ASN A 208 -32.84 -14.66 7.45
N ASN A 209 -31.88 -13.97 6.81
CA ASN A 209 -31.92 -13.64 5.38
C ASN A 209 -31.08 -14.63 4.57
N THR A 210 -31.62 -15.13 3.45
CA THR A 210 -30.89 -16.02 2.54
C THR A 210 -29.75 -15.28 1.84
N VAL A 211 -28.58 -15.91 1.77
CA VAL A 211 -27.41 -15.30 1.11
C VAL A 211 -27.54 -15.46 -0.42
N THR A 212 -27.58 -14.35 -1.16
CA THR A 212 -27.73 -14.38 -2.63
C THR A 212 -26.41 -14.50 -3.39
N THR A 213 -26.46 -15.11 -4.58
CA THR A 213 -25.30 -15.38 -5.45
C THR A 213 -24.54 -14.12 -5.86
N ASP A 214 -25.23 -12.99 -6.03
CA ASP A 214 -24.64 -11.75 -6.54
C ASP A 214 -23.71 -11.10 -5.52
N GLY A 215 -24.09 -11.11 -4.23
CA GLY A 215 -23.23 -10.65 -3.14
C GLY A 215 -22.00 -11.56 -2.95
N ILE A 216 -22.17 -12.85 -3.22
CA ILE A 216 -21.08 -13.84 -3.16
C ILE A 216 -20.06 -13.61 -4.28
N GLY A 217 -20.48 -13.29 -5.51
CA GLY A 217 -19.57 -13.02 -6.64
C GLY A 217 -18.62 -11.83 -6.43
N VAL A 218 -19.06 -10.80 -5.71
CA VAL A 218 -18.22 -9.64 -5.34
C VAL A 218 -17.21 -10.03 -4.26
N ALA A 219 -17.68 -10.65 -3.18
CA ALA A 219 -16.84 -11.16 -2.09
C ALA A 219 -15.72 -12.07 -2.63
N GLN A 220 -16.07 -12.96 -3.54
CA GLN A 220 -15.19 -13.91 -4.20
C GLN A 220 -14.00 -13.30 -4.93
N LYS A 221 -14.25 -12.27 -5.74
CA LYS A 221 -13.17 -11.58 -6.47
C LYS A 221 -12.23 -10.89 -5.48
N ALA A 222 -12.77 -10.25 -4.44
CA ALA A 222 -11.99 -9.63 -3.38
C ALA A 222 -11.13 -10.64 -2.60
N PHE A 223 -11.72 -11.75 -2.14
CA PHE A 223 -11.00 -12.80 -1.41
C PHE A 223 -9.94 -13.50 -2.27
N LYS A 224 -10.19 -13.78 -3.55
CA LYS A 224 -9.17 -14.35 -4.44
C LYS A 224 -7.97 -13.43 -4.60
N THR A 225 -8.20 -12.14 -4.85
CA THR A 225 -7.12 -11.15 -4.95
C THR A 225 -6.40 -10.97 -3.61
N PHE A 226 -7.10 -11.01 -2.48
CA PHE A 226 -6.49 -10.96 -1.14
C PHE A 226 -5.56 -12.14 -0.87
N LEU A 227 -6.01 -13.38 -1.14
CA LEU A 227 -5.20 -14.58 -0.93
C LEU A 227 -3.94 -14.56 -1.80
N GLN A 228 -4.06 -14.19 -3.09
CA GLN A 228 -2.90 -14.04 -3.97
C GLN A 228 -1.94 -12.94 -3.48
N ALA A 229 -2.46 -11.75 -3.15
CA ALA A 229 -1.66 -10.65 -2.63
C ALA A 229 -0.93 -11.03 -1.33
N LYS A 230 -1.53 -11.87 -0.48
CA LYS A 230 -0.89 -12.37 0.73
C LYS A 230 0.21 -13.40 0.49
N GLU A 231 0.04 -14.32 -0.46
CA GLU A 231 1.11 -15.25 -0.86
C GLU A 231 2.36 -14.51 -1.35
N TYR A 232 2.19 -13.40 -2.09
CA TYR A 232 3.29 -12.52 -2.46
C TYR A 232 3.85 -11.74 -1.26
N ALA A 233 2.99 -11.20 -0.38
CA ALA A 233 3.43 -10.45 0.79
C ALA A 233 4.24 -11.30 1.78
N GLU A 234 3.87 -12.56 2.02
CA GLU A 234 4.63 -13.47 2.89
C GLU A 234 6.04 -13.75 2.37
N LYS A 235 6.18 -13.98 1.05
CA LYS A 235 7.49 -14.14 0.40
C LYS A 235 8.35 -12.88 0.60
N ILE A 236 7.78 -11.70 0.32
CA ILE A 236 8.47 -10.40 0.49
C ILE A 236 8.87 -10.16 1.96
N ILE A 237 7.99 -10.46 2.93
CA ILE A 237 8.28 -10.27 4.36
C ILE A 237 9.38 -11.24 4.82
N ALA A 238 9.32 -12.50 4.40
CA ALA A 238 10.37 -13.48 4.69
C ALA A 238 11.72 -13.05 4.11
N ASP A 239 11.74 -12.56 2.87
CA ASP A 239 12.95 -12.03 2.22
C ASP A 239 13.51 -10.82 2.98
N ILE A 240 12.67 -9.86 3.40
CA ILE A 240 13.09 -8.68 4.19
C ILE A 240 13.70 -9.10 5.53
N ILE A 241 13.06 -10.02 6.26
CA ILE A 241 13.55 -10.50 7.56
C ILE A 241 14.87 -11.27 7.39
N ALA A 242 15.02 -12.08 6.34
CA ALA A 242 16.25 -12.80 6.07
C ALA A 242 17.41 -11.87 5.62
N THR A 243 17.10 -10.81 4.86
CA THR A 243 18.12 -9.97 4.19
C THR A 243 18.39 -8.62 4.87
N TRP A 244 17.85 -8.34 6.06
CA TRP A 244 17.96 -7.02 6.69
C TRP A 244 19.39 -6.48 6.82
N TYR A 245 20.38 -7.34 7.10
CA TYR A 245 21.80 -6.96 7.11
C TYR A 245 22.31 -6.48 5.75
N LEU A 246 21.83 -7.08 4.64
CA LEU A 246 22.16 -6.65 3.28
C LEU A 246 21.53 -5.29 2.95
N ILE A 247 20.32 -5.03 3.43
CA ILE A 247 19.66 -3.72 3.30
C ILE A 247 20.47 -2.63 4.01
N VAL A 248 20.88 -2.87 5.26
CA VAL A 248 21.76 -1.95 6.02
C VAL A 248 23.10 -1.77 5.30
N GLY A 249 23.70 -2.85 4.81
CA GLY A 249 24.94 -2.80 4.02
C GLY A 249 24.80 -1.94 2.75
N ALA A 250 23.72 -2.12 1.99
CA ALA A 250 23.44 -1.34 0.78
C ALA A 250 23.20 0.15 1.08
N LEU A 251 22.52 0.48 2.17
CA LEU A 251 22.34 1.87 2.63
C LEU A 251 23.67 2.53 3.01
N VAL A 252 24.55 1.82 3.71
CA VAL A 252 25.90 2.32 4.04
C VAL A 252 26.74 2.50 2.77
N ILE A 253 26.73 1.53 1.85
CA ILE A 253 27.48 1.62 0.58
C ILE A 253 26.98 2.80 -0.27
N THR A 254 25.66 2.98 -0.43
CA THR A 254 25.10 4.10 -1.20
C THR A 254 25.40 5.46 -0.55
N MET A 255 25.40 5.55 0.78
CA MET A 255 25.89 6.73 1.50
C MET A 255 27.36 7.03 1.15
N PHE A 256 28.26 6.05 1.22
CA PHE A 256 29.67 6.25 0.83
C PHE A 256 29.84 6.63 -0.64
N VAL A 257 29.13 5.97 -1.56
CA VAL A 257 29.18 6.28 -3.00
C VAL A 257 28.71 7.72 -3.27
N SER A 258 27.65 8.19 -2.60
CA SER A 258 27.17 9.56 -2.78
C SER A 258 28.16 10.60 -2.23
N LEU A 259 28.80 10.35 -1.08
CA LEU A 259 29.87 11.22 -0.56
C LEU A 259 31.09 11.26 -1.49
N VAL A 260 31.51 10.11 -2.03
CA VAL A 260 32.60 10.02 -3.01
C VAL A 260 32.22 10.76 -4.31
N TRP A 261 30.97 10.66 -4.77
CA TRP A 261 30.48 11.37 -5.95
C TRP A 261 30.52 12.89 -5.79
N ILE A 262 30.05 13.41 -4.65
CA ILE A 262 30.12 14.84 -4.32
C ILE A 262 31.59 15.31 -4.25
N GLY A 263 32.47 14.48 -3.67
CA GLY A 263 33.92 14.72 -3.67
C GLY A 263 34.54 14.78 -5.07
N LEU A 264 34.19 13.82 -5.94
CA LEU A 264 34.63 13.75 -7.34
C LEU A 264 34.18 14.96 -8.16
N MET A 265 32.93 15.41 -7.98
CA MET A 265 32.43 16.59 -8.68
C MET A 265 33.28 17.85 -8.39
N ARG A 266 33.89 17.97 -7.20
CA ARG A 266 34.78 19.10 -6.89
C ARG A 266 36.08 19.11 -7.71
N TRP A 267 36.59 17.95 -8.13
CA TRP A 267 37.86 17.83 -8.85
C TRP A 267 37.67 17.70 -10.37
N VAL A 268 36.55 17.14 -10.82
CA VAL A 268 36.33 16.70 -12.21
C VAL A 268 35.04 17.27 -12.83
N ALA A 269 34.46 18.34 -12.24
CA ALA A 269 33.21 18.98 -12.69
C ALA A 269 33.11 19.16 -14.22
N GLY A 270 34.14 19.72 -14.86
CA GLY A 270 34.11 20.03 -16.29
C GLY A 270 33.92 18.79 -17.16
N PHE A 271 34.75 17.76 -16.96
CA PHE A 271 34.66 16.52 -17.73
C PHE A 271 33.35 15.76 -17.44
N MET A 272 32.91 15.73 -16.18
CA MET A 272 31.64 15.11 -15.78
C MET A 272 30.43 15.76 -16.47
N VAL A 273 30.38 17.09 -16.54
CA VAL A 273 29.30 17.82 -17.23
C VAL A 273 29.32 17.54 -18.74
N TRP A 274 30.49 17.59 -19.38
CA TRP A 274 30.60 17.27 -20.82
C TRP A 274 30.19 15.82 -21.13
N LEU A 275 30.58 14.85 -20.29
CA LEU A 275 30.17 13.45 -20.42
C LEU A 275 28.64 13.31 -20.24
N ALA A 276 28.06 13.95 -19.24
CA ALA A 276 26.62 13.92 -19.00
C ALA A 276 25.82 14.55 -20.17
N VAL A 277 26.30 15.67 -20.72
CA VAL A 277 25.70 16.32 -21.90
C VAL A 277 25.79 15.42 -23.14
N LEU A 278 26.96 14.82 -23.41
CA LEU A 278 27.14 13.90 -24.54
C LEU A 278 26.25 12.65 -24.40
N LEU A 279 26.16 12.08 -23.20
CA LEU A 279 25.33 10.91 -22.92
C LEU A 279 23.84 11.23 -23.05
N PHE A 280 23.39 12.39 -22.53
CA PHE A 280 22.02 12.87 -22.69
C PHE A 280 21.66 13.07 -24.16
N VAL A 281 22.48 13.81 -24.92
CA VAL A 281 22.27 14.02 -26.36
C VAL A 281 22.30 12.70 -27.12
N GLY A 282 23.19 11.78 -26.77
CA GLY A 282 23.28 10.44 -27.35
C GLY A 282 22.02 9.60 -27.13
N ILE A 283 21.48 9.56 -25.91
CA ILE A 283 20.24 8.85 -25.61
C ILE A 283 19.07 9.47 -26.37
N PHE A 284 18.93 10.81 -26.38
CA PHE A 284 17.85 11.48 -27.10
C PHE A 284 17.94 11.27 -28.62
N ALA A 285 19.14 11.30 -29.20
CA ALA A 285 19.36 10.99 -30.62
C ALA A 285 19.06 9.52 -30.95
N ALA A 286 19.41 8.58 -30.07
CA ALA A 286 19.08 7.17 -30.24
C ALA A 286 17.56 6.92 -30.15
N LEU A 287 16.88 7.54 -29.18
CA LEU A 287 15.43 7.45 -29.04
C LEU A 287 14.69 8.02 -30.26
N THR A 288 15.09 9.20 -30.76
CA THR A 288 14.47 9.78 -31.96
C THR A 288 14.76 8.94 -33.21
N ALA A 289 15.97 8.39 -33.36
CA ALA A 289 16.29 7.47 -34.44
C ALA A 289 15.45 6.18 -34.41
N VAL A 290 15.23 5.58 -33.23
CA VAL A 290 14.37 4.40 -33.06
C VAL A 290 12.92 4.73 -33.37
N CYS A 291 12.39 5.85 -32.89
CA CYS A 291 11.03 6.30 -33.21
C CYS A 291 10.83 6.56 -34.72
N LEU A 292 11.80 7.19 -35.38
CA LEU A 292 11.76 7.42 -36.83
C LEU A 292 11.83 6.09 -37.61
N TRP A 293 12.70 5.16 -37.19
CA TRP A 293 12.80 3.84 -37.81
C TRP A 293 11.50 3.04 -37.67
N GLN A 294 10.87 3.04 -36.50
CA GLN A 294 9.56 2.44 -36.27
C GLN A 294 8.48 3.10 -37.14
N TYR A 295 8.42 4.43 -37.19
CA TYR A 295 7.46 5.18 -38.01
C TYR A 295 7.55 4.79 -39.49
N PHE A 296 8.76 4.79 -40.08
CA PHE A 296 8.95 4.38 -41.47
C PHE A 296 8.60 2.91 -41.71
N ALA A 297 8.91 2.01 -40.77
CA ALA A 297 8.54 0.60 -40.87
C ALA A 297 7.00 0.40 -40.88
N THR A 298 6.25 1.09 -40.01
CA THR A 298 4.78 1.06 -40.04
C THR A 298 4.18 1.75 -41.27
N SER A 299 4.77 2.87 -41.72
CA SER A 299 4.31 3.58 -42.91
C SER A 299 4.48 2.75 -44.18
N ALA A 300 5.60 2.02 -44.32
CA ALA A 300 5.82 1.10 -45.42
C ALA A 300 4.84 -0.08 -45.41
N TYR A 301 4.46 -0.56 -44.23
CA TYR A 301 3.45 -1.61 -44.07
C TYR A 301 2.05 -1.15 -44.52
N MET A 302 1.63 0.06 -44.14
CA MET A 302 0.32 0.61 -44.53
C MET A 302 0.20 0.80 -46.06
N LEU A 303 1.23 1.32 -46.72
CA LEU A 303 1.22 1.48 -48.18
C LEU A 303 1.22 0.14 -48.95
N LEU A 304 1.60 -0.98 -48.32
CA LEU A 304 1.49 -2.31 -48.90
C LEU A 304 0.12 -2.98 -48.64
N SER A 305 -0.61 -2.56 -47.60
CA SER A 305 -1.98 -3.05 -47.36
C SER A 305 -3.04 -2.38 -48.23
N ASP A 306 -2.86 -1.12 -48.63
CA ASP A 306 -3.80 -0.41 -49.52
C ASP A 306 -3.77 -0.88 -50.99
N VAL A 307 -2.83 -1.78 -51.34
CA VAL A 307 -2.60 -2.29 -52.72
C VAL A 307 -3.23 -3.69 -52.93
N LYS A 308 -3.98 -4.23 -51.94
CA LYS A 308 -4.47 -5.61 -51.94
C LYS A 308 -5.96 -5.75 -51.63
#